data_AF-A0A1G1MCJ6-F1
#
_entry.id   AF-A0A1G1MCJ6-F1
#
_cell.length_a   1.000
_cell.length_b   1.000
_cell.length_c   1.000
_cell.angle_alpha   90.00
_cell.angle_beta   90.00
_cell.angle_gamma   90.00
#
_symmetry.space_group_name_H-M   'P 1'
#
loop_
_entity.id
_entity.type
_entity.pdbx_description
1 polymer ?
#
loop_
_entity_poly.entity_id
_entity_poly.type
_entity_poly.pdbx_seq_one_letter_code
_entity_poly.pdbx_strand_id
1 'polypeptide(L)' 'MSCGASAANLLDFNPKYPKYPKTLGEKIRKARMDKGLLIKELAKQIRVTEDTVINWEIRGKMPEGNRMGRIKELLEEKAA' A
#
# COMPACT_ATOMS: atom_id res chain seq x y z
N MET A 1 1.13 22.04 19.16
CA MET A 1 2.19 21.95 18.12
C MET A 1 2.40 20.48 17.80
N SER A 2 1.64 19.92 16.87
CA SER A 2 1.94 18.57 16.36
C SER A 2 3.15 18.71 15.47
N CYS A 3 4.31 18.26 15.95
CA CYS A 3 5.52 18.21 15.16
C CYS A 3 5.24 17.24 14.02
N GLY A 4 4.96 17.79 12.83
CA GLY A 4 5.00 17.04 11.59
C GLY A 4 6.43 16.59 11.40
N ALA A 5 6.76 15.44 11.98
CA ALA A 5 8.01 14.76 11.70
C ALA A 5 7.98 14.42 10.22
N SER A 6 8.66 15.26 9.43
CA SER A 6 9.00 14.99 8.05
C SER A 6 9.68 13.63 8.05
N ALA A 7 8.95 12.58 7.64
CA ALA A 7 9.43 11.22 7.49
C ALA A 7 10.34 11.13 6.26
N ALA A 8 11.32 12.05 6.17
CA ALA A 8 12.42 11.90 5.26
C ALA A 8 13.18 10.63 5.67
N ASN A 9 13.01 9.59 4.86
CA ASN A 9 13.95 8.50 4.60
C ASN A 9 14.06 7.27 5.50
N LEU A 10 13.26 7.01 6.55
CA LEU A 10 13.39 5.70 7.24
C LEU A 10 12.97 4.52 6.34
N LEU A 11 11.91 4.70 5.55
CA LEU A 11 11.45 3.67 4.60
C LEU A 11 12.45 3.44 3.46
N ASP A 12 13.24 4.45 3.11
CA ASP A 12 14.24 4.37 2.05
C ASP A 12 15.39 3.42 2.36
N PHE A 13 15.66 3.15 3.65
CA PHE A 13 16.66 2.17 4.07
C PHE A 13 16.09 0.74 4.16
N ASN A 14 14.78 0.55 4.02
CA ASN A 14 14.17 -0.77 4.04
C ASN A 14 14.31 -1.42 2.66
N PRO A 15 15.04 -2.54 2.51
CA PRO A 15 15.25 -3.19 1.21
C PRO A 15 13.94 -3.72 0.58
N LYS A 16 12.87 -3.86 1.38
CA LYS A 16 11.56 -4.31 0.91
C LYS A 16 10.61 -3.14 0.57
N TYR A 17 11.04 -1.90 0.73
CA TYR A 17 10.26 -0.72 0.37
C TYR A 17 10.41 -0.42 -1.13
N PRO A 18 9.32 -0.45 -1.91
CA PRO A 18 9.38 -0.13 -3.33
C PRO A 18 9.51 1.39 -3.53
N LYS A 19 10.74 1.89 -3.53
CA LYS A 19 11.03 3.33 -3.70
C LYS A 19 10.45 3.87 -5.01
N TYR A 20 10.59 3.11 -6.10
CA TYR A 20 10.11 3.43 -7.44
C TYR A 20 9.17 2.33 -7.96
N PRO A 21 7.89 2.33 -7.55
CA PRO A 21 6.97 1.23 -7.86
C PRO A 21 6.58 1.24 -9.35
N LYS A 22 6.81 0.12 -10.06
CA LYS A 22 6.49 -0.05 -11.48
C LYS A 22 5.18 -0.82 -11.67
N THR A 23 4.97 -1.83 -10.85
CA THR A 23 3.79 -2.70 -10.89
C THR A 23 2.69 -2.18 -9.96
N LEU A 24 1.46 -2.64 -10.18
CA LEU A 24 0.34 -2.33 -9.28
C LEU A 24 0.59 -2.86 -7.86
N GLY A 25 1.15 -4.06 -7.73
CA GLY A 25 1.52 -4.66 -6.44
C GLY A 25 2.51 -3.81 -5.66
N GLU A 26 3.54 -3.29 -6.34
CA GLU A 26 4.51 -2.36 -5.73
C GLU A 26 3.86 -1.03 -5.34
N LYS A 27 2.93 -0.51 -6.14
CA LYS A 27 2.19 0.73 -5.80
C LYS A 27 1.33 0.53 -4.55
N ILE A 28 0.62 -0.59 -4.46
CA ILE A 28 -0.17 -0.97 -3.26
C ILE A 28 0.75 -1.10 -2.05
N ARG A 29 1.86 -1.81 -2.21
CA ARG A 29 2.86 -2.02 -1.14
C ARG A 29 3.47 -0.70 -0.67
N LYS A 30 3.82 0.20 -1.60
CA LYS A 30 4.31 1.54 -1.27
C LYS A 30 3.28 2.30 -0.46
N ALA A 31 2.04 2.38 -0.94
CA ALA A 31 0.97 3.10 -0.26
C ALA A 31 0.68 2.53 1.13
N ARG A 32 0.69 1.20 1.29
CA ARG A 32 0.55 0.55 2.59
C ARG A 32 1.66 0.95 3.56
N MET A 33 2.92 0.88 3.11
CA MET A 33 4.08 1.21 3.93
C MET A 33 4.17 2.70 4.25
N ASP A 34 3.81 3.58 3.31
CA ASP A 34 3.71 5.02 3.50
C ASP A 34 2.68 5.38 4.59
N LYS A 35 1.60 4.60 4.69
CA LYS A 35 0.56 4.74 5.73
C LYS A 35 0.89 3.98 7.03
N GLY A 36 2.04 3.30 7.10
CA GLY A 36 2.43 2.51 8.28
C GLY A 36 1.57 1.28 8.57
N LEU A 37 0.80 0.81 7.58
CA LEU A 37 -0.19 -0.26 7.77
C LEU A 37 0.42 -1.66 7.69
N LEU A 38 -0.03 -2.54 8.56
CA LEU A 38 0.16 -3.99 8.44
C LEU A 38 -0.75 -4.55 7.33
N ILE A 39 -0.38 -5.72 6.80
CA ILE A 39 -1.19 -6.42 5.77
C ILE A 39 -2.63 -6.64 6.26
N LYS A 40 -2.80 -7.11 7.50
CA LYS A 40 -4.11 -7.31 8.14
C LYS A 40 -4.95 -6.04 8.26
N GLU A 41 -4.31 -4.90 8.49
CA GLU A 41 -5.00 -3.62 8.63
C GLU A 41 -5.48 -3.11 7.28
N LEU A 42 -4.62 -3.19 6.26
CA LEU A 42 -5.02 -2.89 4.89
C LEU A 42 -6.16 -3.81 4.43
N ALA A 43 -6.04 -5.12 4.68
CA ALA A 43 -7.05 -6.10 4.32
C ALA A 43 -8.41 -5.78 4.95
N LYS A 44 -8.42 -5.40 6.24
CA LYS A 44 -9.63 -4.96 6.95
C LYS A 44 -10.20 -3.67 6.34
N GLN A 45 -9.36 -2.68 6.04
CA GLN A 45 -9.77 -1.39 5.49
C GLN A 45 -10.49 -1.55 4.14
N ILE A 46 -9.94 -2.37 3.24
CA ILE A 46 -10.53 -2.60 1.91
C ILE A 46 -11.43 -3.85 1.85
N ARG A 47 -11.75 -4.44 3.02
CA ARG A 47 -12.64 -5.60 3.21
C ARG A 47 -12.30 -6.78 2.30
N VAL A 48 -11.04 -7.22 2.35
CA VAL A 48 -10.52 -8.44 1.70
C VAL A 48 -9.76 -9.28 2.71
N THR A 49 -9.31 -10.47 2.32
CA THR A 49 -8.43 -11.31 3.15
C THR A 49 -6.97 -10.87 3.06
N GLU A 50 -6.17 -11.20 4.07
CA GLU A 50 -4.71 -10.97 4.06
C GLU A 50 -4.04 -11.65 2.86
N ASP A 51 -4.45 -12.87 2.53
CA ASP A 51 -3.98 -13.59 1.34
C ASP A 51 -4.24 -12.82 0.05
N THR A 52 -5.35 -12.10 -0.04
CA THR A 52 -5.66 -11.27 -1.22
C THR A 52 -4.63 -10.14 -1.36
N VAL A 53 -4.29 -9.46 -0.26
CA VAL A 53 -3.26 -8.42 -0.25
C VAL A 53 -1.88 -9.01 -0.59
N ILE A 54 -1.53 -10.16 -0.03
CA ILE A 54 -0.28 -10.88 -0.34
C ILE A 54 -0.21 -11.25 -1.82
N ASN A 55 -1.31 -11.74 -2.39
CA ASN A 55 -1.40 -12.08 -3.81
C ASN A 55 -1.09 -10.87 -4.70
N TRP A 56 -1.54 -9.68 -4.32
CA TRP A 56 -1.29 -8.44 -5.06
C TRP A 56 0.13 -7.91 -4.87
N GLU A 57 0.61 -7.82 -3.63
CA GLU A 57 1.92 -7.20 -3.34
C GLU A 57 3.11 -8.08 -3.71
N ILE A 58 2.99 -9.40 -3.52
CA ILE A 58 4.13 -10.32 -3.60
C ILE A 58 4.01 -11.23 -4.82
N ARG A 59 2.82 -11.77 -5.08
CA ARG A 59 2.62 -12.78 -6.14
C ARG A 59 2.24 -12.17 -7.49
N GLY A 60 2.16 -10.85 -7.60
CA GLY A 60 1.88 -10.14 -8.85
C GLY A 60 0.49 -10.41 -9.45
N LYS A 61 -0.45 -10.96 -8.66
CA LYS A 61 -1.82 -11.16 -9.15
C LYS A 61 -2.52 -9.81 -9.28
N MET A 62 -3.26 -9.62 -10.37
CA MET A 62 -4.04 -8.41 -10.54
C MET A 62 -5.37 -8.51 -9.76
N PRO A 63 -5.88 -7.40 -9.20
CA PRO A 63 -7.23 -7.34 -8.65
C PRO A 63 -8.24 -7.45 -9.80
N GLU A 64 -9.25 -8.30 -9.65
CA GLU A 64 -10.31 -8.42 -10.65
C GLU A 64 -11.63 -7.87 -10.10
N GLY A 65 -12.44 -7.28 -11.00
CA GLY A 65 -13.76 -6.76 -10.70
C GLY A 65 -13.75 -5.60 -9.68
N ASN A 66 -14.69 -5.64 -8.74
CA ASN A 66 -14.96 -4.57 -7.77
C ASN A 66 -13.79 -4.29 -6.79
N ARG A 67 -12.78 -5.17 -6.74
CA ARG A 67 -11.58 -5.00 -5.89
C ARG A 67 -10.71 -3.83 -6.36
N MET A 68 -10.76 -3.52 -7.66
CA MET A 68 -9.97 -2.43 -8.24
C MET A 68 -10.42 -1.05 -7.73
N GLY A 69 -11.73 -0.84 -7.54
CA GLY A 69 -12.26 0.44 -7.04
C GLY A 69 -11.75 0.79 -5.64
N ARG A 70 -11.66 -0.21 -4.75
CA ARG A 70 -11.16 -0.01 -3.38
C ARG A 70 -9.65 0.28 -3.32
N ILE A 71 -8.89 -0.28 -4.26
CA ILE A 71 -7.45 0.01 -4.38
C ILE A 71 -7.23 1.42 -4.91
N LYS A 72 -8.07 1.90 -5.84
CA LYS A 72 -8.00 3.29 -6.29
C LYS A 72 -8.19 4.26 -5.12
N GLU A 73 -9.19 4.03 -4.29
CA GLU A 73 -9.41 4.84 -3.08
C GLU A 73 -8.18 4.85 -2.14
N LEU A 74 -7.53 3.69 -1.94
CA LEU A 74 -6.27 3.62 -1.18
C LEU A 74 -5.15 4.48 -1.79
N LEU A 75 -5.05 4.51 -3.12
CA LEU A 75 -3.98 5.17 -3.87
C LEU A 75 -4.24 6.66 -4.14
N GLU A 76 -5.50 7.07 -4.27
CA GLU A 76 -5.93 8.43 -4.62
C GLU A 76 -6.01 9.38 -3.42
N GLU A 77 -5.97 8.87 -2.18
CA GLU A 77 -5.96 9.66 -0.92
C GLU A 77 -4.72 10.57 -0.71
N LYS A 78 -3.84 10.75 -1.70
CA LYS A 78 -2.65 11.63 -1.65
C LYS A 78 -2.74 12.87 -2.56
N ALA A 79 -3.92 13.45 -2.72
CA ALA A 79 -4.10 14.70 -3.49
C ALA A 79 -4.91 15.78 -2.75
N ALA A 80 -4.75 15.91 -1.43
CA ALA A 80 -5.23 17.05 -0.65
C ALA A 80 -4.12 17.57 0.28
#